data_AF-A0A4Q3KZ79-F1
#
_entry.id   AF-A0A4Q3KZ79-F1
#
_cell.length_a   1.000
_cell.length_b   1.000
_cell.length_c   1.000
_cell.angle_alpha   90.00
_cell.angle_beta   90.00
_cell.angle_gamma   90.00
#
_symmetry.space_group_name_H-M   'P 1'
#
loop_
_entity.id
_entity.type
_entity.pdbx_description
1 polymer ?
#
loop_
_entity_poly.entity_id
_entity_poly.type
_entity_poly.pdbx_seq_one_letter_code
_entity_poly.pdbx_strand_id
1 'polypeptide(L)'
;MTQRKTQTATAMAARLESLDPATPRYGILAAAREFKASWVELGERLTAAREKEAYAAWGYPSFEAYCRRELQIKQDTANKLTRSFSYLRDHEPKVLDAREGRSMPALDVVDLLSQAKERTEISADAFDSIREQAMDPEARVTRAAIMKKFREADPDAFRPAAKPKDVSPPGPNDLRKALLLAERLQSVLTAQEGDVFNAAATKAAAVVAELKARFAAMEGGAGPALATPHRPGTPHSGADDVAAVH
;
A
#
# COMPACT_ATOMS: atom_id res chain seq x y z
N MET A 1 -24.94 15.40 -9.74
CA MET A 1 -24.10 14.44 -10.51
C MET A 1 -24.29 13.06 -9.94
N THR A 2 -24.70 12.15 -10.81
CA THR A 2 -25.34 10.85 -10.54
C THR A 2 -24.36 9.81 -9.99
N GLN A 3 -24.84 9.05 -9.01
CA GLN A 3 -24.12 8.00 -8.29
C GLN A 3 -23.46 6.96 -9.20
N ARG A 4 -22.32 6.43 -8.74
CA ARG A 4 -22.07 4.99 -8.80
C ARG A 4 -21.78 4.45 -7.39
N LYS A 5 -22.86 4.25 -6.63
CA LYS A 5 -23.06 2.95 -5.96
C LYS A 5 -23.32 1.94 -7.09
N THR A 6 -23.02 0.66 -6.93
CA THR A 6 -23.79 -0.30 -7.73
C THR A 6 -25.24 -0.17 -7.28
N GLN A 7 -26.07 0.42 -8.13
CA GLN A 7 -27.52 0.62 -8.03
C GLN A 7 -28.26 -0.54 -7.33
N THR A 8 -27.72 -1.74 -7.50
CA THR A 8 -28.18 -3.02 -6.98
C THR A 8 -28.32 -3.08 -5.46
N ALA A 9 -27.35 -2.64 -4.64
CA ALA A 9 -27.43 -2.86 -3.18
C ALA A 9 -28.53 -2.03 -2.49
N THR A 10 -28.68 -0.77 -2.90
CA THR A 10 -29.76 0.12 -2.42
C THR A 10 -31.12 -0.36 -2.90
N ALA A 11 -31.22 -0.79 -4.17
CA ALA A 11 -32.45 -1.37 -4.70
C ALA A 11 -32.83 -2.68 -3.99
N MET A 12 -31.87 -3.47 -3.50
CA MET A 12 -32.12 -4.71 -2.77
C MET A 12 -32.74 -4.45 -1.38
N ALA A 13 -32.24 -3.47 -0.62
CA ALA A 13 -32.78 -3.14 0.71
C ALA A 13 -34.22 -2.58 0.63
N ALA A 14 -34.46 -1.59 -0.24
CA ALA A 14 -35.81 -1.04 -0.45
C ALA A 14 -36.80 -2.09 -0.97
N ARG A 15 -36.31 -3.12 -1.67
CA ARG A 15 -37.13 -4.19 -2.20
C ARG A 15 -37.39 -5.28 -1.17
N LEU A 16 -36.49 -5.51 -0.22
CA LEU A 16 -36.75 -6.36 0.96
C LEU A 16 -37.90 -5.83 1.83
N GLU A 17 -37.99 -4.51 2.03
CA GLU A 17 -39.09 -3.88 2.80
C GLU A 17 -40.48 -4.12 2.18
N SER A 18 -40.52 -4.27 0.86
CA SER A 18 -41.76 -4.53 0.11
C SER A 18 -42.12 -6.02 -0.04
N LEU A 19 -41.27 -6.93 0.45
CA LEU A 19 -41.43 -8.38 0.27
C LEU A 19 -41.79 -9.05 1.59
N ASP A 20 -42.73 -10.00 1.53
CA ASP A 20 -43.06 -10.85 2.66
C ASP A 20 -41.85 -11.74 3.03
N PRO A 21 -41.36 -11.69 4.30
CA PRO A 21 -40.25 -12.49 4.79
C PRO A 21 -40.39 -14.01 4.63
N ALA A 22 -41.62 -14.53 4.57
CA ALA A 22 -41.88 -15.96 4.37
C ALA A 22 -41.68 -16.41 2.91
N THR A 23 -41.46 -15.47 1.99
CA THR A 23 -41.32 -15.78 0.57
C THR A 23 -39.89 -16.18 0.20
N PRO A 24 -39.70 -17.18 -0.69
CA PRO A 24 -38.37 -17.54 -1.21
C PRO A 24 -37.63 -16.35 -1.84
N ARG A 25 -38.37 -15.41 -2.42
CA ARG A 25 -37.84 -14.19 -3.03
C ARG A 25 -37.20 -13.25 -2.01
N TYR A 26 -37.81 -13.10 -0.83
CA TYR A 26 -37.19 -12.38 0.28
C TYR A 26 -35.91 -13.09 0.73
N GLY A 27 -35.97 -14.41 0.94
CA GLY A 27 -34.81 -15.20 1.38
C GLY A 27 -33.59 -15.08 0.46
N ILE A 28 -33.79 -15.15 -0.86
CA ILE A 28 -32.70 -14.97 -1.85
C ILE A 28 -32.13 -13.55 -1.80
N LEU A 29 -32.98 -12.54 -1.66
CA LEU A 29 -32.58 -11.14 -1.64
C LEU A 29 -31.86 -10.76 -0.34
N ALA A 30 -32.30 -11.35 0.78
CA ALA A 30 -31.67 -11.23 2.09
C ALA A 30 -30.30 -11.91 2.08
N ALA A 31 -30.20 -13.14 1.57
CA ALA A 31 -28.92 -13.85 1.40
C ALA A 31 -27.94 -13.07 0.50
N ALA A 32 -28.43 -12.44 -0.58
CA ALA A 32 -27.61 -11.60 -1.46
C ALA A 32 -27.15 -10.29 -0.79
N ARG A 33 -27.90 -9.78 0.20
CA ARG A 33 -27.51 -8.63 1.03
C ARG A 33 -26.48 -9.05 2.08
N GLU A 34 -26.72 -10.15 2.79
CA GLU A 34 -25.81 -10.74 3.77
C GLU A 34 -24.46 -11.11 3.14
N PHE A 35 -24.49 -11.65 1.92
CA PHE A 35 -23.29 -11.89 1.12
C PHE A 35 -22.46 -10.62 0.86
N LYS A 36 -23.05 -9.42 0.86
CA LYS A 36 -22.32 -8.14 0.75
C LYS A 36 -21.79 -7.63 2.11
N ALA A 37 -22.40 -8.05 3.21
CA ALA A 37 -21.87 -7.85 4.57
C ALA A 37 -20.74 -8.84 4.92
N SER A 38 -20.55 -9.89 4.10
CA SER A 38 -19.54 -10.95 4.28
C SER A 38 -18.09 -10.46 4.39
N TRP A 39 -17.78 -9.23 3.98
CA TRP A 39 -16.43 -8.70 4.11
C TRP A 39 -16.00 -8.60 5.58
N VAL A 40 -16.94 -8.30 6.49
CA VAL A 40 -16.65 -8.16 7.92
C VAL A 40 -16.31 -9.51 8.52
N GLU A 41 -17.09 -10.54 8.21
CA GLU A 41 -16.83 -11.91 8.64
C GLU A 41 -15.51 -12.44 8.07
N LEU A 42 -15.24 -12.18 6.78
CA LEU A 42 -13.97 -12.55 6.17
C LEU A 42 -12.80 -11.78 6.80
N GLY A 43 -12.98 -10.48 7.04
CA GLY A 43 -12.00 -9.63 7.72
C GLY A 43 -11.69 -10.13 9.13
N GLU A 44 -12.71 -10.51 9.91
CA GLU A 44 -12.59 -11.11 11.24
C GLU A 44 -11.72 -12.37 11.21
N ARG A 45 -12.08 -13.32 10.33
CA ARG A 45 -11.36 -14.59 10.18
C ARG A 45 -9.93 -14.40 9.68
N LEU A 46 -9.72 -13.51 8.72
CA LEU A 46 -8.40 -13.18 8.18
C LEU A 46 -7.52 -12.50 9.23
N THR A 47 -8.08 -11.56 10.01
CA THR A 47 -7.35 -10.90 11.10
C THR A 47 -6.96 -11.91 12.17
N ALA A 48 -7.88 -12.79 12.60
CA ALA A 48 -7.57 -13.84 13.55
C ALA A 48 -6.50 -14.82 13.05
N ALA A 49 -6.56 -15.22 11.77
CA ALA A 49 -5.56 -16.09 11.16
C ALA A 49 -4.18 -15.41 11.06
N ARG A 50 -4.15 -14.09 10.81
CA ARG A 50 -2.93 -13.28 10.78
C ARG A 50 -2.31 -13.13 12.17
N GLU A 51 -3.11 -12.74 13.16
CA GLU A 51 -2.67 -12.51 14.55
C GLU A 51 -2.15 -13.79 15.23
N LYS A 52 -2.75 -14.95 14.90
CA LYS A 52 -2.33 -16.27 15.44
C LYS A 52 -1.26 -16.96 14.60
N GLU A 53 -0.81 -16.31 13.51
CA GLU A 53 0.08 -16.92 12.52
C GLU A 53 -0.35 -18.31 12.04
N ALA A 54 -1.67 -18.55 11.98
CA ALA A 54 -2.23 -19.89 11.73
C ALA A 54 -1.84 -20.46 10.36
N TYR A 55 -1.54 -19.58 9.41
CA TYR A 55 -1.03 -19.92 8.08
C TYR A 55 0.27 -20.74 8.11
N ALA A 56 1.12 -20.56 9.13
CA ALA A 56 2.36 -21.31 9.28
C ALA A 56 2.08 -22.80 9.57
N ALA A 57 1.10 -23.08 10.43
CA ALA A 57 0.67 -24.45 10.74
C ALA A 57 0.01 -25.15 9.54
N TRP A 58 -0.53 -24.38 8.60
CA TRP A 58 -1.09 -24.89 7.34
C TRP A 58 -0.04 -25.06 6.23
N GLY A 59 1.23 -24.76 6.50
CA GLY A 59 2.34 -24.94 5.55
C GLY A 59 2.57 -23.74 4.62
N TYR A 60 2.01 -22.56 4.91
CA TYR A 60 2.29 -21.36 4.14
C TYR A 60 3.42 -20.53 4.76
N PRO A 61 4.35 -19.99 3.94
CA PRO A 61 5.49 -19.23 4.46
C PRO A 61 5.12 -17.81 4.94
N SER A 62 3.95 -17.30 4.57
CA SER A 62 3.43 -16.02 5.05
C SER A 62 1.90 -15.96 4.90
N PHE A 63 1.27 -15.02 5.62
CA PHE A 63 -0.15 -14.73 5.49
C PHE A 63 -0.54 -14.38 4.04
N GLU A 64 0.28 -13.58 3.37
CA GLU A 64 0.06 -13.18 1.97
C GLU A 64 0.17 -14.37 1.02
N ALA A 65 1.09 -15.30 1.29
CA ALA A 65 1.21 -16.53 0.51
C ALA A 65 -0.05 -17.40 0.64
N TYR A 66 -0.61 -17.52 1.86
CA TYR A 66 -1.88 -18.20 2.10
C TYR A 66 -3.04 -17.51 1.34
N CYS A 67 -3.22 -16.20 1.54
CA CYS A 67 -4.28 -15.45 0.87
C CYS A 67 -4.20 -15.57 -0.66
N ARG A 68 -3.00 -15.51 -1.24
CA ARG A 68 -2.80 -15.59 -2.68
C ARG A 68 -3.01 -17.00 -3.22
N ARG A 69 -2.47 -18.03 -2.57
CA ARG A 69 -2.43 -19.40 -3.11
C ARG A 69 -3.73 -20.14 -2.88
N GLU A 70 -4.32 -20.03 -1.70
CA GLU A 70 -5.53 -20.78 -1.35
C GLU A 70 -6.79 -19.96 -1.60
N LEU A 71 -6.84 -18.75 -1.06
CA LEU A 71 -8.04 -17.91 -1.15
C LEU A 71 -8.14 -17.15 -2.48
N GLN A 72 -7.06 -17.14 -3.27
CA GLN A 72 -6.95 -16.36 -4.52
C GLN A 72 -7.25 -14.85 -4.32
N ILE A 73 -6.94 -14.34 -3.13
CA ILE A 73 -7.11 -12.94 -2.75
C ILE A 73 -5.77 -12.22 -2.91
N LYS A 74 -5.80 -11.05 -3.58
CA LYS A 74 -4.61 -10.18 -3.71
C LYS A 74 -4.21 -9.62 -2.35
N GLN A 75 -2.90 -9.43 -2.15
CA GLN A 75 -2.34 -8.87 -0.91
C GLN A 75 -3.02 -7.55 -0.50
N ASP A 76 -3.24 -6.63 -1.45
CA ASP A 76 -3.91 -5.35 -1.17
C ASP A 76 -5.32 -5.53 -0.61
N THR A 77 -6.08 -6.49 -1.16
CA THR A 77 -7.43 -6.80 -0.70
C THR A 77 -7.40 -7.44 0.69
N ALA A 78 -6.48 -8.37 0.94
CA ALA A 78 -6.31 -8.99 2.25
C ALA A 78 -5.94 -7.93 3.31
N ASN A 79 -4.97 -7.07 3.01
CA ASN A 79 -4.58 -5.96 3.89
C ASN A 79 -5.73 -5.01 4.18
N LYS A 80 -6.52 -4.68 3.15
CA LYS A 80 -7.71 -3.83 3.29
C LYS A 80 -8.74 -4.47 4.22
N LEU A 81 -9.08 -5.74 4.01
CA LEU A 81 -10.04 -6.46 4.83
C LEU A 81 -9.60 -6.51 6.30
N THR A 82 -8.34 -6.89 6.55
CA THR A 82 -7.82 -6.98 7.92
C THR A 82 -7.77 -5.61 8.60
N ARG A 83 -7.29 -4.58 7.88
CA ARG A 83 -7.19 -3.21 8.42
C ARG A 83 -8.56 -2.63 8.74
N SER A 84 -9.52 -2.74 7.82
CA SER A 84 -10.87 -2.23 8.02
C SER A 84 -11.59 -2.95 9.16
N PHE A 85 -11.41 -4.28 9.29
CA PHE A 85 -11.98 -5.02 10.41
C PHE A 85 -11.36 -4.60 11.74
N SER A 86 -10.02 -4.53 11.83
CA SER A 86 -9.34 -4.07 13.05
C SER A 86 -9.76 -2.66 13.44
N TYR A 87 -9.90 -1.75 12.47
CA TYR A 87 -10.43 -0.41 12.74
C TYR A 87 -11.83 -0.44 13.38
N LEU A 88 -12.76 -1.24 12.85
CA LEU A 88 -14.10 -1.37 13.45
C LEU A 88 -14.04 -1.99 14.84
N ARG A 89 -13.23 -3.03 15.03
CA ARG A 89 -13.04 -3.68 16.33
C ARG A 89 -12.53 -2.70 17.38
N ASP A 90 -11.55 -1.88 17.01
CA ASP A 90 -10.80 -1.04 17.96
C ASP A 90 -11.47 0.33 18.19
N HIS A 91 -12.26 0.83 17.24
CA HIS A 91 -12.85 2.18 17.30
C HIS A 91 -14.38 2.22 17.20
N GLU A 92 -15.01 1.20 16.62
CA GLU A 92 -16.45 1.17 16.38
C GLU A 92 -17.10 -0.17 16.80
N PRO A 93 -16.85 -0.69 18.02
CA PRO A 93 -17.31 -2.02 18.43
C PRO A 93 -18.83 -2.16 18.35
N LYS A 94 -19.57 -1.08 18.65
CA LYS A 94 -21.03 -1.01 18.52
C LYS A 94 -21.54 -1.27 17.10
N VAL A 95 -20.73 -0.96 16.08
CA VAL A 95 -21.07 -1.24 14.68
C VAL A 95 -20.97 -2.73 14.38
N LEU A 96 -20.04 -3.45 15.03
CA LEU A 96 -19.91 -4.90 14.93
C LEU A 96 -21.00 -5.62 15.74
N ASP A 97 -21.35 -5.12 16.93
CA ASP A 97 -22.40 -5.72 17.78
C ASP A 97 -23.77 -5.67 17.10
N ALA A 98 -24.05 -4.58 16.39
CA ALA A 98 -25.30 -4.39 15.65
C ALA A 98 -25.26 -4.98 14.22
N ARG A 99 -24.28 -5.83 13.87
CA ARG A 99 -24.12 -6.35 12.50
C ARG A 99 -25.32 -7.15 12.00
N GLU A 100 -26.05 -7.80 12.90
CA GLU A 100 -27.25 -8.57 12.56
C GLU A 100 -28.40 -7.64 12.16
N GLY A 101 -28.79 -7.68 10.88
CA GLY A 101 -29.93 -6.92 10.36
C GLY A 101 -29.62 -5.50 9.87
N ARG A 102 -28.41 -4.96 10.07
CA ARG A 102 -28.00 -3.65 9.54
C ARG A 102 -27.17 -3.75 8.26
N SER A 103 -27.22 -2.70 7.43
CA SER A 103 -26.23 -2.53 6.37
C SER A 103 -24.88 -2.11 6.98
N MET A 104 -23.83 -2.88 6.74
CA MET A 104 -22.48 -2.49 7.14
C MET A 104 -21.98 -1.29 6.32
N PRO A 105 -21.14 -0.41 6.91
CA PRO A 105 -20.44 0.60 6.14
C PRO A 105 -19.62 -0.04 5.01
N ALA A 106 -19.47 0.67 3.90
CA ALA A 106 -18.70 0.16 2.77
C ALA A 106 -17.24 -0.05 3.17
N LEU A 107 -16.67 -1.21 2.84
CA LEU A 107 -15.26 -1.55 3.10
C LEU A 107 -14.31 -0.41 2.70
N ASP A 108 -14.53 0.16 1.52
CA ASP A 108 -13.74 1.26 0.96
C ASP A 108 -13.77 2.56 1.78
N VAL A 109 -14.86 2.79 2.51
CA VAL A 109 -15.04 3.96 3.38
C VAL A 109 -14.36 3.70 4.72
N VAL A 110 -14.55 2.52 5.30
CA VAL A 110 -13.89 2.13 6.56
C VAL A 110 -12.37 2.10 6.39
N ASP A 111 -11.89 1.50 5.30
CA ASP A 111 -10.48 1.50 4.92
C ASP A 111 -9.90 2.91 4.82
N LEU A 112 -10.68 3.84 4.25
CA LEU A 112 -10.26 5.22 4.11
C LEU A 112 -10.13 5.91 5.46
N LEU A 113 -11.10 5.75 6.36
CA LEU A 113 -11.04 6.31 7.72
C LEU A 113 -9.86 5.78 8.50
N SER A 114 -9.61 4.46 8.42
CA SER A 114 -8.46 3.83 9.05
C SER A 114 -7.14 4.45 8.57
N GLN A 115 -6.99 4.62 7.26
CA GLN A 115 -5.81 5.28 6.71
C GLN A 115 -5.73 6.76 7.07
N ALA A 116 -6.86 7.46 7.15
CA ALA A 116 -6.89 8.88 7.50
C ALA A 116 -6.33 9.10 8.89
N LYS A 117 -6.73 8.27 9.85
CA LYS A 117 -6.29 8.32 11.25
C LYS A 117 -4.76 8.28 11.37
N GLU A 118 -4.09 7.57 10.46
CA GLU A 118 -2.63 7.43 10.43
C GLU A 118 -1.91 8.47 9.57
N ARG A 119 -2.59 9.08 8.59
CA ARG A 119 -1.94 9.80 7.48
C ARG A 119 -2.36 11.26 7.31
N THR A 120 -3.37 11.73 8.03
CA THR A 120 -3.86 13.12 7.91
C THR A 120 -3.60 13.88 9.20
N GLU A 121 -3.25 15.16 9.07
CA GLU A 121 -3.06 16.06 10.21
C GLU A 121 -4.29 16.96 10.35
N ILE A 122 -5.43 16.36 10.72
CA ILE A 122 -6.67 17.09 11.01
C ILE A 122 -6.96 17.11 12.51
N SER A 123 -7.74 18.09 12.96
CA SER A 123 -8.19 18.13 14.35
C SER A 123 -9.09 16.94 14.70
N ALA A 124 -9.10 16.56 15.97
CA ALA A 124 -9.95 15.47 16.47
C ALA A 124 -11.43 15.72 16.14
N ASP A 125 -11.92 16.95 16.36
CA ASP A 125 -13.31 17.33 16.05
C ASP A 125 -13.65 17.19 14.57
N ALA A 126 -12.73 17.57 13.68
CA ALA A 126 -12.92 17.42 12.23
C ALA A 126 -12.95 15.94 11.84
N PHE A 127 -12.07 15.13 12.42
CA PHE A 127 -12.06 13.69 12.21
C PHE A 127 -13.35 13.03 12.67
N ASP A 128 -13.82 13.37 13.88
CA ASP A 128 -15.05 12.81 14.45
C ASP A 128 -16.29 13.16 13.64
N SER A 129 -16.39 14.40 13.14
CA SER A 129 -17.49 14.78 12.25
C SER A 129 -17.51 13.97 10.95
N ILE A 130 -16.34 13.68 10.37
CA ILE A 130 -16.21 12.87 9.16
C ILE A 130 -16.53 11.40 9.47
N ARG A 131 -16.06 10.89 10.61
CA ARG A 131 -16.29 9.53 11.10
C ARG A 131 -17.77 9.26 11.32
N GLU A 132 -18.48 10.13 12.03
CA GLU A 132 -19.92 9.97 12.30
C GLU A 132 -20.73 9.85 11.02
N GLN A 133 -20.45 10.71 10.04
CA GLN A 133 -21.12 10.67 8.75
C GLN A 133 -20.79 9.42 7.94
N ALA A 134 -19.54 8.94 8.04
CA ALA A 134 -19.11 7.72 7.35
C ALA A 134 -19.72 6.46 7.98
N MET A 135 -20.04 6.49 9.27
CA MET A 135 -20.64 5.38 10.02
C MET A 135 -22.17 5.38 9.99
N ASP A 136 -22.79 6.50 9.60
CA ASP A 136 -24.23 6.61 9.44
C ASP A 136 -24.74 5.67 8.32
N PRO A 137 -25.54 4.65 8.67
CA PRO A 137 -26.09 3.71 7.70
C PRO A 137 -27.05 4.38 6.69
N GLU A 138 -27.70 5.49 7.07
CA GLU A 138 -28.68 6.22 6.25
C GLU A 138 -28.04 7.29 5.36
N ALA A 139 -26.91 7.87 5.78
CA ALA A 139 -26.22 8.93 5.03
C ALA A 139 -25.65 8.46 3.67
N ARG A 140 -25.53 7.14 3.45
CA ARG A 140 -25.11 6.53 2.17
C ARG A 140 -23.85 7.17 1.58
N VAL A 141 -22.86 7.47 2.42
CA VAL A 141 -21.67 8.22 2.01
C VAL A 141 -20.74 7.37 1.15
N THR A 142 -20.16 7.97 0.11
CA THR A 142 -19.21 7.29 -0.78
C THR A 142 -17.77 7.60 -0.37
N ARG A 143 -16.83 6.72 -0.76
CA ARG A 143 -15.39 6.96 -0.57
C ARG A 143 -14.95 8.32 -1.10
N ALA A 144 -15.43 8.72 -2.28
CA ALA A 144 -15.08 10.01 -2.88
C ALA A 144 -15.59 11.21 -2.06
N ALA A 145 -16.78 11.11 -1.47
CA ALA A 145 -17.34 12.16 -0.61
C ALA A 145 -16.55 12.30 0.70
N ILE A 146 -16.16 11.19 1.33
CA ILE A 146 -15.30 11.20 2.52
C ILE A 146 -13.90 11.72 2.18
N MET A 147 -13.29 11.27 1.07
CA MET A 147 -12.01 11.81 0.59
C MET A 147 -12.06 13.33 0.40
N LYS A 148 -13.18 13.85 -0.13
CA LYS A 148 -13.35 15.29 -0.34
C LYS A 148 -13.34 16.03 1.00
N LYS A 149 -14.06 15.54 2.00
CA LYS A 149 -14.09 16.14 3.35
C LYS A 149 -12.71 16.15 4.01
N PHE A 150 -11.97 15.05 3.89
CA PHE A 150 -10.59 15.01 4.37
C PHE A 150 -9.71 16.04 3.65
N ARG A 151 -9.86 16.21 2.33
CA ARG A 151 -9.13 17.23 1.56
C ARG A 151 -9.54 18.67 1.86
N GLU A 152 -10.80 18.88 2.25
CA GLU A 152 -11.30 20.18 2.70
C GLU A 152 -10.70 20.56 4.06
N ALA A 153 -10.47 19.57 4.94
CA ALA A 153 -9.84 19.77 6.25
C ALA A 153 -8.30 19.80 6.19
N ASP A 154 -7.70 19.00 5.31
CA ASP A 154 -6.25 18.90 5.07
C ASP A 154 -6.02 18.75 3.55
N PRO A 155 -5.62 19.83 2.85
CA PRO A 155 -5.39 19.80 1.40
C PRO A 155 -4.37 18.76 0.92
N ASP A 156 -3.43 18.37 1.78
CA ASP A 156 -2.40 17.36 1.51
C ASP A 156 -2.85 15.94 1.93
N ALA A 157 -4.05 15.79 2.50
CA ALA A 157 -4.62 14.50 2.88
C ALA A 157 -4.61 13.50 1.72
N PHE A 158 -4.01 12.34 1.96
CA PHE A 158 -3.86 11.25 0.98
C PHE A 158 -3.14 11.63 -0.31
N ARG A 159 -2.38 12.74 -0.32
CA ARG A 159 -1.40 12.98 -1.36
C ARG A 159 -0.46 11.78 -1.37
N PRO A 160 -0.18 11.17 -2.54
CA PRO A 160 0.88 10.18 -2.60
C PRO A 160 2.12 10.84 -2.02
N ALA A 161 2.72 10.24 -0.98
CA ALA A 161 4.08 10.61 -0.61
C ALA A 161 4.84 10.65 -1.94
N ALA A 162 5.52 11.77 -2.23
CA ALA A 162 6.27 11.92 -3.46
C ALA A 162 7.01 10.59 -3.66
N LYS A 163 6.76 9.89 -4.78
CA LYS A 163 7.45 8.62 -5.05
C LYS A 163 8.91 8.88 -4.69
N PRO A 164 9.55 8.09 -3.79
CA PRO A 164 10.99 8.21 -3.63
C PRO A 164 11.52 8.15 -5.07
N LYS A 165 12.15 9.25 -5.53
CA LYS A 165 12.68 9.36 -6.89
C LYS A 165 13.34 8.02 -7.19
N ASP A 166 13.01 7.40 -8.34
CA ASP A 166 13.66 6.17 -8.81
C ASP A 166 15.10 6.18 -8.31
N VAL A 167 15.38 5.33 -7.32
CA VAL A 167 16.68 5.35 -6.66
C VAL A 167 17.63 4.79 -7.69
N SER A 168 18.15 5.70 -8.53
CA SER A 168 19.34 5.43 -9.31
C SER A 168 20.37 4.86 -8.35
N PRO A 169 21.16 3.86 -8.75
CA PRO A 169 22.23 3.33 -7.90
C PRO A 169 22.97 4.51 -7.26
N PRO A 170 23.14 4.52 -5.92
CA PRO A 170 23.66 5.67 -5.20
C PRO A 170 24.93 6.15 -5.89
N GLY A 171 24.95 7.43 -6.28
CA GLY A 171 26.08 7.99 -6.99
C GLY A 171 27.33 8.00 -6.09
N PRO A 172 28.52 8.26 -6.65
CA PRO A 172 29.77 8.33 -5.87
C PRO A 172 29.69 9.29 -4.67
N ASN A 173 28.94 10.38 -4.82
CA ASN A 173 28.72 11.36 -3.75
C ASN A 173 27.77 10.86 -2.65
N ASP A 174 26.80 10.01 -2.96
CA ASP A 174 25.87 9.45 -1.98
C ASP A 174 26.57 8.37 -1.14
N LEU A 175 27.41 7.55 -1.78
CA LEU A 175 28.22 6.55 -1.09
C LEU A 175 29.27 7.21 -0.19
N ARG A 176 29.91 8.30 -0.64
CA ARG A 176 30.82 9.12 0.18
C ARG A 176 30.12 9.73 1.40
N LYS A 177 28.90 10.26 1.22
CA LYS A 177 28.09 10.80 2.33
C LYS A 177 27.68 9.71 3.32
N ALA A 178 27.24 8.55 2.82
CA ALA A 178 26.86 7.41 3.65
C ALA A 178 28.05 6.90 4.48
N LEU A 179 29.24 6.83 3.87
CA LEU A 179 30.47 6.46 4.56
C LEU A 179 30.81 7.46 5.68
N LEU A 180 30.76 8.77 5.40
CA LEU A 180 31.02 9.82 6.40
C LEU A 180 30.07 9.72 7.61
N LEU A 181 28.79 9.47 7.36
CA LEU A 181 27.80 9.31 8.43
C LEU A 181 28.03 8.02 9.24
N ALA A 182 28.37 6.92 8.57
CA ALA A 182 28.68 5.66 9.22
C ALA A 182 29.94 5.75 10.10
N GLU A 183 30.98 6.45 9.64
CA GLU A 183 32.20 6.70 10.43
C GLU A 183 31.91 7.60 11.63
N ARG A 184 31.06 8.62 11.48
CA ARG A 184 30.62 9.46 12.60
C ARG A 184 29.84 8.64 13.63
N LEU A 185 28.92 7.78 13.19
CA LEU A 185 28.17 6.90 14.08
C LEU A 185 29.10 5.94 14.83
N GLN A 186 30.03 5.29 14.11
CA GLN A 186 31.01 4.40 14.70
C GLN A 186 31.82 5.13 15.79
N SER A 187 32.31 6.34 15.50
CA SER A 187 33.07 7.14 16.47
C SER A 187 32.28 7.44 17.73
N VAL A 188 31.00 7.82 17.60
CA VAL A 188 30.11 8.09 18.74
C VAL A 188 29.90 6.81 19.57
N LEU A 189 29.67 5.67 18.92
CA LEU A 189 29.44 4.39 19.61
C LEU A 189 30.69 3.88 20.32
N THR A 190 31.88 4.07 19.74
CA THR A 190 33.16 3.69 20.37
C THR A 190 33.58 4.62 21.52
N ALA A 191 32.99 5.82 21.60
CA ALA A 191 33.28 6.78 22.67
C ALA A 191 32.41 6.57 23.92
N GLN A 192 31.49 5.59 23.92
CA GLN A 192 30.61 5.29 25.05
C GLN A 192 30.97 3.92 25.66
N GLU A 193 30.87 3.80 26.98
CA GLU A 193 31.08 2.54 27.69
C GLU A 193 29.75 1.79 27.87
N GLY A 194 29.74 0.48 27.60
CA GLY A 194 28.59 -0.39 27.87
C GLY A 194 28.41 -1.49 26.81
N ASP A 195 27.87 -2.64 27.22
CA ASP A 195 27.76 -3.83 26.36
C ASP A 195 26.88 -3.59 25.12
N VAL A 196 25.81 -2.81 25.26
CA VAL A 196 24.94 -2.41 24.15
C VAL A 196 25.70 -1.52 23.14
N PHE A 197 26.53 -0.59 23.61
CA PHE A 197 27.35 0.27 22.76
C PHE A 197 28.46 -0.51 22.06
N ASN A 198 29.06 -1.50 22.74
CA ASN A 198 30.07 -2.39 22.14
C ASN A 198 29.48 -3.27 21.02
N ALA A 199 28.31 -3.87 21.26
CA ALA A 199 27.60 -4.64 20.25
C ALA A 199 27.17 -3.77 19.05
N ALA A 200 26.71 -2.55 19.32
CA ALA A 200 26.36 -1.59 18.28
C ALA A 200 27.60 -1.09 17.50
N ALA A 201 28.71 -0.82 18.18
CA ALA A 201 29.98 -0.40 17.58
C ALA A 201 30.53 -1.47 16.64
N THR A 202 30.41 -2.75 17.02
CA THR A 202 30.81 -3.89 16.17
C THR A 202 29.99 -3.93 14.89
N LYS A 203 28.66 -3.74 14.98
CA LYS A 203 27.78 -3.67 13.80
C LYS A 203 28.08 -2.46 12.93
N ALA A 204 28.32 -1.29 13.54
CA ALA A 204 28.69 -0.08 12.82
C ALA A 204 30.02 -0.24 12.07
N ALA A 205 31.01 -0.91 12.67
CA ALA A 205 32.30 -1.21 12.03
C ALA A 205 32.13 -2.09 10.78
N ALA A 206 31.26 -3.09 10.84
CA ALA A 206 30.95 -3.95 9.68
C ALA A 206 30.32 -3.15 8.53
N VAL A 207 29.39 -2.25 8.84
CA VAL A 207 28.76 -1.35 7.84
C VAL A 207 29.80 -0.40 7.22
N VAL A 208 30.68 0.19 8.03
CA VAL A 208 31.78 1.04 7.53
C VAL A 208 32.70 0.27 6.59
N ALA A 209 33.09 -0.95 6.96
CA ALA A 209 33.94 -1.80 6.12
C ALA A 209 33.29 -2.13 4.77
N GLU A 210 31.99 -2.46 4.79
CA GLU A 210 31.22 -2.74 3.56
C GLU A 210 31.13 -1.51 2.65
N LEU A 211 30.83 -0.34 3.20
CA LEU A 211 30.74 0.91 2.44
C LEU A 211 32.09 1.32 1.85
N LYS A 212 33.20 1.13 2.57
CA LYS A 212 34.57 1.36 2.07
C LYS A 212 34.90 0.45 0.89
N ALA A 213 34.60 -0.85 1.01
CA ALA A 213 34.85 -1.81 -0.06
C ALA A 213 34.07 -1.47 -1.34
N ARG A 214 32.78 -1.09 -1.20
CA ARG A 214 31.94 -0.67 -2.32
C ARG A 214 32.41 0.65 -2.94
N PHE A 215 32.91 1.59 -2.12
CA PHE A 215 33.44 2.86 -2.60
C PHE A 215 34.74 2.65 -3.41
N ALA A 216 35.66 1.82 -2.91
CA ALA A 216 36.89 1.48 -3.61
C ALA A 216 36.63 0.72 -4.93
N ALA A 217 35.68 -0.20 -4.96
CA ALA A 217 35.28 -0.92 -6.17
C ALA A 217 34.69 0.02 -7.25
N MET A 218 34.08 1.13 -6.84
CA MET A 218 33.52 2.15 -7.73
C MET A 218 34.60 3.08 -8.31
N GLU A 219 35.61 3.45 -7.51
CA GLU A 219 36.75 4.28 -8.00
C GLU A 219 37.75 3.49 -8.85
N GLY A 220 37.88 2.17 -8.62
CA GLY A 220 38.79 1.29 -9.37
C GLY A 220 38.30 0.85 -10.77
N GLY A 221 37.07 1.18 -11.16
CA GLY A 221 36.46 0.76 -12.43
C GLY A 221 36.82 1.60 -13.67
N ALA A 222 37.73 2.57 -13.56
CA ALA A 222 38.13 3.45 -14.66
C ALA A 222 39.50 3.07 -15.27
N GLY A 223 39.50 2.21 -16.31
CA GLY A 223 40.56 2.12 -17.33
C GLY A 223 40.88 0.68 -17.82
N PRO A 224 41.33 0.47 -19.08
CA PRO A 224 41.67 1.46 -20.12
C PRO A 224 40.75 1.41 -21.37
N ALA A 225 40.64 2.57 -22.04
CA ALA A 225 40.02 2.69 -23.34
C ALA A 225 40.78 1.85 -24.38
N LEU A 226 40.08 0.91 -25.03
CA LEU A 226 40.60 0.18 -26.19
C LEU A 226 40.89 1.18 -27.31
N ALA A 227 42.15 1.17 -27.74
CA ALA A 227 42.63 1.82 -28.94
C ALA A 227 41.86 1.30 -30.17
N THR A 228 41.18 2.19 -30.89
CA THR A 228 40.70 1.93 -32.24
C THR A 228 41.86 2.08 -33.23
N PRO A 229 42.15 1.09 -34.08
CA PRO A 229 43.20 1.23 -35.08
C PRO A 229 42.69 2.05 -36.25
N HIS A 230 43.49 3.05 -36.61
CA HIS A 230 43.41 3.84 -37.83
C HIS A 230 43.70 2.93 -39.04
N ARG A 231 42.89 2.99 -40.09
CA ARG A 231 43.29 2.61 -41.46
C ARG A 231 42.52 3.44 -42.52
N PRO A 232 43.05 3.55 -43.75
CA PRO A 232 43.23 4.83 -44.44
C PRO A 232 42.25 5.00 -45.60
N GLY A 233 42.23 6.21 -46.17
CA GLY A 233 41.22 6.64 -47.12
C GLY A 233 41.34 6.15 -48.57
N THR A 234 40.28 6.53 -49.30
CA THR A 234 40.16 6.88 -50.74
C THR A 234 40.24 5.75 -51.78
N PRO A 235 39.68 5.91 -53.01
CA PRO A 235 39.01 7.09 -53.60
C PRO A 235 37.70 6.81 -54.40
N HIS A 236 37.14 7.95 -54.82
CA HIS A 236 36.19 8.31 -55.87
C HIS A 236 36.21 7.52 -57.21
N SER A 237 35.03 7.24 -57.78
CA SER A 237 34.66 7.17 -59.22
C SER A 237 33.18 6.73 -59.27
N GLY A 238 32.20 7.29 -60.00
CA GLY A 238 32.17 8.06 -61.23
C GLY A 238 31.24 7.35 -62.23
N ALA A 239 30.25 8.06 -62.79
CA ALA A 239 29.39 7.71 -63.96
C ALA A 239 28.36 6.56 -63.78
N ASP A 240 27.19 6.50 -64.41
CA ASP A 240 26.40 7.36 -65.32
C ASP A 240 25.00 6.70 -65.49
N ASP A 241 24.07 7.45 -66.10
CA ASP A 241 22.92 6.99 -66.91
C ASP A 241 21.71 6.29 -66.25
N VAL A 242 20.46 6.41 -66.71
CA VAL A 242 19.67 7.35 -67.55
C VAL A 242 18.21 6.83 -67.50
N ALA A 243 17.25 7.76 -67.60
CA ALA A 243 15.85 7.66 -68.06
C ALA A 243 15.04 6.34 -67.99
N ALA A 244 13.77 6.43 -67.54
CA ALA A 244 12.60 6.58 -68.43
C ALA A 244 11.26 6.21 -67.74
N VAL A 245 10.33 7.17 -67.78
CA VAL A 245 8.89 7.07 -68.12
C VAL A 245 8.18 5.71 -67.92
N HIS A 246 7.20 5.70 -67.01
CA HIS A 246 5.79 5.43 -67.33
C HIS A 246 4.85 5.93 -66.23
#